data_AF-A0A158NEH3-F1
#
_entry.id   AF-A0A158NEH3-F1
#
_cell.length_a   1.000
_cell.length_b   1.000
_cell.length_c   1.000
_cell.angle_alpha   90.00
_cell.angle_beta   90.00
_cell.angle_gamma   90.00
#
_symmetry.space_group_name_H-M   'P 1'
#
loop_
_entity.id
_entity.type
_entity.pdbx_description
1 polymer ?
#
loop_
_entity_poly.entity_id
_entity_poly.type
_entity_poly.pdbx_seq_one_letter_code
_entity_poly.pdbx_strand_id
1 'polypeptide(L)'
;MGLEFGNLPIHIRRVVYYSLSPLEQRAWTKSITHGIPNWLRRISRALPPMLPGCIMTVGIMTWAPAAHDRYTRKDPKLYEKDK
;
A
#
# COMPACT_ATOMS: atom_id res chain seq x y z
N MET A 1 20.61 26.93 11.46
CA MET A 1 21.52 26.55 12.56
C MET A 1 20.84 25.45 13.35
N GLY A 2 21.40 24.23 13.43
CA GLY A 2 20.86 23.16 14.29
C GLY A 2 20.46 21.84 13.63
N LEU A 3 21.11 21.44 12.53
CA LEU A 3 20.92 20.11 11.91
C LEU A 3 22.18 19.24 12.00
N GLU A 4 23.20 19.68 12.75
CA GLU A 4 24.44 18.94 12.95
C GLU A 4 24.39 18.16 14.27
N PHE A 5 25.00 16.98 14.27
CA PHE A 5 25.16 16.19 15.50
C PHE A 5 25.90 17.02 16.56
N GLY A 6 25.31 17.10 17.76
CA GLY A 6 25.79 17.95 18.85
C GLY A 6 25.00 19.25 19.04
N ASN A 7 24.32 19.75 18.00
CA ASN A 7 23.44 20.93 18.07
C ASN A 7 22.03 20.62 17.54
N LEU A 8 21.56 19.39 17.77
CA LEU A 8 20.20 19.00 17.45
C LEU A 8 19.22 19.73 18.40
N PRO A 9 18.03 20.13 17.93
CA PRO A 9 17.05 20.87 18.73
C PRO A 9 16.41 20.04 19.85
N ILE A 10 16.74 18.76 19.94
CA ILE A 10 16.16 17.81 20.90
C ILE A 10 17.12 17.68 22.09
N HIS A 11 16.63 17.96 23.29
CA HIS A 11 17.40 17.83 24.53
C HIS A 11 17.03 16.56 25.30
N ILE A 12 17.83 15.51 25.17
CA ILE A 12 17.60 14.21 25.82
C ILE A 12 18.41 14.15 27.12
N ARG A 13 17.78 13.78 28.24
CA ARG A 13 18.46 13.59 29.53
C ARG A 13 18.14 12.21 30.10
N ARG A 14 19.14 11.55 30.69
CA ARG A 14 19.02 10.30 31.46
C ARG A 14 18.42 9.11 30.68
N VAL A 15 18.84 8.91 29.43
CA VAL A 15 18.49 7.72 28.65
C VAL A 15 19.75 6.88 28.41
N VAL A 16 19.68 5.59 28.71
CA VAL A 16 20.77 4.63 28.50
C VAL A 16 20.34 3.64 27.42
N TYR A 17 21.21 3.43 26.43
CA TYR A 17 20.99 2.47 25.34
C TYR A 17 22.06 1.38 25.41
N TYR A 18 21.68 0.14 25.10
CA TYR A 18 22.58 -1.00 25.03
C TYR A 18 22.57 -1.57 23.61
N SER A 19 23.74 -1.95 23.12
CA SER A 19 23.92 -2.53 21.78
C SER A 19 24.94 -3.66 21.81
N LEU A 20 24.72 -4.70 21.00
CA LEU A 20 25.68 -5.78 20.77
C LEU A 20 26.49 -5.50 19.49
N SER A 21 27.74 -5.97 19.43
CA SER A 21 28.54 -5.90 18.20
C SER A 21 27.86 -6.66 17.05
N PRO A 22 27.87 -6.16 15.80
CA PRO A 22 27.26 -6.86 14.67
C PRO A 22 27.80 -8.28 14.43
N LEU A 23 29.07 -8.52 14.76
CA LEU A 23 29.71 -9.83 14.61
C LEU A 23 29.18 -10.86 15.61
N GLU A 24 28.63 -10.40 16.74
CA GLU A 24 28.04 -11.23 17.79
C GLU A 24 26.53 -11.47 17.55
N GLN A 25 25.92 -10.78 16.57
CA GLN A 25 24.51 -10.88 16.27
C GLN A 25 24.25 -11.78 15.06
N ARG A 26 23.09 -12.44 15.04
CA ARG A 26 22.60 -13.12 13.83
C ARG A 26 21.84 -12.11 12.97
N ALA A 27 22.27 -11.94 11.72
CA ALA A 27 21.66 -11.02 10.77
C ALA A 27 20.14 -11.24 10.56
N TRP A 28 19.68 -12.49 10.60
CA TRP A 28 18.27 -12.87 10.38
C TRP A 28 17.67 -13.59 11.60
N THR A 29 17.83 -13.00 12.77
CA THR A 29 17.24 -13.55 14.00
C THR A 29 15.72 -13.60 13.89
N LYS A 30 15.11 -14.76 14.20
CA LYS A 30 13.65 -14.92 14.35
C LYS A 30 12.84 -14.46 13.11
N SER A 31 13.44 -14.52 11.93
CA SER A 31 12.82 -14.08 10.67
C SER A 31 11.51 -14.81 10.38
N ILE A 32 11.46 -16.12 10.60
CA ILE A 32 10.26 -16.92 10.38
C ILE A 32 9.27 -16.74 11.53
N THR A 33 9.70 -16.98 12.78
CA THR A 33 8.81 -17.04 13.94
C THR A 33 8.25 -15.68 14.36
N HIS A 34 9.00 -14.60 14.20
CA HIS A 34 8.55 -13.25 14.52
C HIS A 34 8.38 -12.36 13.28
N GLY A 35 9.22 -12.53 12.26
CA GLY A 35 9.16 -11.71 11.05
C GLY A 35 7.87 -11.94 10.25
N ILE A 36 7.50 -13.19 9.97
CA ILE A 36 6.30 -13.51 9.18
C ILE A 36 5.01 -13.06 9.89
N PRO A 37 4.77 -13.36 11.18
CA PRO A 37 3.57 -12.87 11.86
C PRO A 37 3.51 -11.34 11.91
N ASN A 38 4.64 -10.66 12.11
CA ASN A 38 4.68 -9.20 12.09
C ASN A 38 4.38 -8.64 10.69
N TRP A 39 4.89 -9.27 9.64
CA TRP A 39 4.62 -8.87 8.26
C TRP A 39 3.14 -9.02 7.93
N LEU A 40 2.51 -10.13 8.29
CA LEU A 40 1.06 -10.33 8.14
C LEU A 40 0.25 -9.28 8.91
N ARG A 41 0.65 -8.96 10.15
CA ARG A 41 0.03 -7.89 10.95
C ARG A 41 0.16 -6.51 10.30
N ARG A 42 1.26 -6.24 9.61
CA ARG A 42 1.44 -4.97 8.87
C ARG A 42 0.55 -4.92 7.64
N ILE A 43 0.46 -6.03 6.89
CA ILE A 43 -0.42 -6.15 5.73
C ILE A 43 -1.88 -5.96 6.14
N SER A 44 -2.34 -6.65 7.19
CA SER A 44 -3.73 -6.54 7.64
C SER A 44 -4.12 -5.12 8.06
N ARG A 45 -3.17 -4.30 8.49
CA ARG A 45 -3.37 -2.88 8.81
C ARG A 45 -3.31 -1.96 7.58
N ALA A 46 -2.49 -2.30 6.60
CA ALA A 46 -2.29 -1.49 5.40
C ALA A 46 -3.35 -1.77 4.30
N LEU A 47 -3.88 -2.99 4.24
CA LEU A 47 -4.86 -3.37 3.23
C LEU A 47 -6.18 -2.58 3.31
N PRO A 48 -6.84 -2.40 4.47
CA PRO A 48 -8.14 -1.72 4.53
C PRO A 48 -8.18 -0.30 3.94
N PRO A 49 -7.20 0.60 4.19
CA PRO A 49 -7.22 1.92 3.56
C PRO A 49 -6.85 1.88 2.06
N MET A 50 -6.09 0.89 1.61
CA MET A 50 -5.63 0.80 0.21
C MET A 50 -6.65 0.10 -0.70
N LEU A 51 -7.33 -0.93 -0.19
CA LEU A 51 -8.19 -1.83 -0.95
C LEU A 51 -9.32 -1.11 -1.71
N PRO A 52 -10.06 -0.14 -1.14
CA PRO A 52 -11.15 0.53 -1.85
C PRO A 52 -10.69 1.20 -3.15
N GLY A 53 -9.54 1.89 -3.13
CA GLY A 53 -8.98 2.53 -4.31
C GLY A 53 -8.54 1.52 -5.38
N CYS A 54 -7.93 0.42 -4.98
CA CYS A 54 -7.55 -0.66 -5.89
C CYS A 54 -8.77 -1.32 -6.55
N ILE A 55 -9.79 -1.67 -5.76
CA ILE A 55 -11.02 -2.31 -6.26
C ILE A 55 -11.76 -1.38 -7.21
N MET A 56 -11.88 -0.10 -6.86
CA MET A 56 -12.53 0.90 -7.70
C MET A 56 -11.82 1.03 -9.05
N THR A 57 -10.49 1.08 -9.04
CA THR A 57 -9.68 1.17 -10.27
C THR A 57 -9.93 -0.03 -11.19
N VAL A 58 -9.91 -1.24 -10.64
CA VAL A 58 -10.19 -2.47 -11.40
C VAL A 58 -11.64 -2.47 -11.94
N GLY A 59 -12.59 -2.03 -11.13
CA GLY A 59 -13.99 -1.88 -11.55
C GLY A 59 -14.15 -0.94 -12.75
N ILE A 60 -13.50 0.23 -12.72
CA ILE A 60 -13.54 1.19 -13.83
C ILE A 60 -12.85 0.61 -15.07
N MET A 61 -11.67 0.00 -14.91
CA MET A 61 -10.90 -0.56 -16.03
C MET A 61 -11.64 -1.69 -16.77
N THR A 62 -12.49 -2.43 -16.06
CA THR A 62 -13.32 -3.49 -16.66
C THR A 62 -14.62 -2.95 -17.24
N TRP A 63 -15.26 -2.00 -16.57
CA TRP A 63 -16.53 -1.42 -17.00
C TRP A 63 -16.40 -0.50 -18.22
N ALA A 64 -15.40 0.38 -18.24
CA ALA A 64 -15.23 1.38 -19.29
C ALA A 64 -15.15 0.80 -20.72
N PRO A 65 -14.30 -0.21 -21.02
CA PRO A 65 -14.26 -0.81 -22.34
C PRO A 65 -15.56 -1.56 -22.68
N ALA A 66 -16.14 -2.29 -21.72
CA ALA A 66 -17.39 -3.00 -21.92
C ALA A 66 -18.58 -2.06 -22.21
N ALA A 67 -18.60 -0.87 -21.60
CA ALA A 67 -19.59 0.15 -21.87
C ALA A 67 -19.36 0.79 -23.25
N HIS A 68 -18.10 1.10 -23.60
CA HIS A 68 -17.74 1.63 -24.91
C HIS A 68 -18.18 0.69 -26.05
N ASP A 69 -17.93 -0.61 -25.92
CA ASP A 69 -18.33 -1.62 -26.91
C ASP A 69 -19.86 -1.77 -27.03
N ARG A 70 -20.62 -1.42 -25.99
CA ARG A 70 -22.09 -1.44 -26.03
C ARG A 70 -22.64 -0.20 -26.74
N TYR A 71 -22.09 0.98 -26.45
CA TYR A 71 -22.57 2.24 -27.00
C TYR A 71 -22.17 2.49 -28.46
N THR A 72 -21.10 1.85 -28.93
CA THR A 72 -20.68 1.91 -30.34
C THR A 72 -21.55 1.03 -31.25
N ARG A 73 -22.31 0.07 -30.70
CA ARG A 73 -23.24 -0.76 -31.47
C ARG A 73 -24.49 0.02 -31.81
N LYS A 74 -24.96 -0.12 -33.06
CA LYS A 74 -26.23 0.44 -33.52
C LYS A 74 -27.39 -0.20 -32.76
N ASP A 75 -28.35 0.60 -32.30
CA ASP A 75 -29.58 0.10 -31.68
C ASP A 75 -30.64 -0.21 -32.75
N PRO A 76 -31.07 -1.48 -32.93
CA PRO A 76 -32.09 -1.84 -33.92
C PRO A 76 -33.41 -1.09 -33.74
N LYS A 77 -33.76 -0.72 -32.50
CA LYS A 77 -35.05 -0.09 -32.17
C LYS A 77 -35.22 1.30 -32.77
N LEU A 78 -34.11 1.98 -33.09
CA LEU A 78 -34.14 3.31 -33.68
C LEU A 78 -34.55 3.31 -35.16
N TYR A 79 -34.51 2.14 -35.83
CA TYR A 79 -34.80 2.02 -37.27
C TYR A 79 -36.17 1.39 -37.57
N GLU A 80 -36.97 1.06 -36.55
CA GLU A 80 -38.25 0.36 -36.72
C GLU A 80 -39.36 1.23 -37.35
N LYS A 81 -39.24 2.56 -37.28
CA LYS A 81 -40.25 3.53 -37.74
C LYS A 81 -39.83 4.36 -38.95
N ASP A 82 -38.66 4.08 -39.53
CA ASP A 82 -38.09 4.82 -40.66
C ASP A 82 -38.49 4.18 -42.00
N LYS A 83 -39.80 3.95 -42.17
CA LYS A 83 -40.40 3.24 -43.31
C LYS A 83 -41.41 4.12 -44.03
#